data_AF-A0A9K3LKG8-F1
#
_entry.id   AF-A0A9K3LKG8-F1
#
_cell.length_a   1.000
_cell.length_b   1.000
_cell.length_c   1.000
_cell.angle_alpha   90.00
_cell.angle_beta   90.00
_cell.angle_gamma   90.00
#
_symmetry.space_group_name_H-M   'P 1'
#
loop_
_entity.id
_entity.type
_entity.pdbx_description
1 polymer ?
#
loop_
_entity_poly.entity_id
_entity_poly.type
_entity_poly.pdbx_seq_one_letter_code
_entity_poly.pdbx_strand_id
1 'polypeptide(L)'
;MNGPYKAGCSDKKIFNQNGLKQKLLEIGKKAIGDQGYNGDHGVISTYNAHDSFGVKKFKSRALKRHETFNGMTKRFGCLDGRFRHGSQKFATCFEAVCVLCQYQIEQELPLFDVLIEAIMDE
;
A
#
# COMPACT_ATOMS: atom_id res chain seq x y z
N MET A 1 -11.12 0.29 -0.22
CA MET A 1 -9.99 1.17 -0.63
C MET A 1 -10.56 2.52 -1.04
N ASN A 2 -9.85 3.65 -1.00
CA ASN A 2 -10.42 4.92 -1.51
C ASN A 2 -9.96 5.20 -2.95
N GLY A 3 -10.91 5.23 -3.89
CA GLY A 3 -10.74 5.49 -5.33
C GLY A 3 -12.08 5.35 -6.07
N PRO A 4 -12.20 5.70 -7.37
CA PRO A 4 -11.17 6.15 -8.30
C PRO A 4 -10.98 7.68 -8.26
N TYR A 5 -9.73 8.14 -8.39
CA TYR A 5 -9.41 9.56 -8.53
C TYR A 5 -9.14 9.92 -9.99
N LYS A 6 -9.45 11.16 -10.36
CA LYS A 6 -9.10 11.66 -11.69
C LYS A 6 -7.58 11.73 -11.84
N ALA A 7 -7.09 11.38 -13.03
CA ALA A 7 -5.69 11.54 -13.39
C ALA A 7 -5.26 13.02 -13.29
N GLY A 8 -3.97 13.27 -13.04
CA GLY A 8 -3.39 14.61 -12.94
C GLY A 8 -3.29 15.17 -11.51
N CYS A 9 -3.76 14.45 -10.49
CA CYS A 9 -3.45 14.75 -9.09
C CYS A 9 -2.25 13.92 -8.64
N SER A 10 -1.32 14.54 -7.90
CA SER A 10 -0.22 13.80 -7.29
C SER A 10 -0.72 12.94 -6.14
N ASP A 11 -0.05 11.80 -5.89
CA ASP A 11 -0.41 10.87 -4.82
C ASP A 11 -0.40 11.55 -3.45
N LYS A 12 0.55 12.48 -3.21
CA LYS A 12 0.56 13.33 -2.01
C LYS A 12 -0.71 14.15 -1.84
N LYS A 13 -1.21 14.74 -2.93
CA LYS A 13 -2.42 15.56 -2.88
C LYS A 13 -3.62 14.68 -2.52
N ILE A 14 -3.72 13.51 -3.15
CA ILE A 14 -4.76 12.52 -2.86
C ILE A 14 -4.67 12.05 -1.39
N PHE A 15 -3.47 11.69 -0.93
CA PHE A 15 -3.25 11.26 0.46
C PHE A 15 -3.72 12.30 1.48
N ASN A 16 -3.40 13.57 1.24
CA ASN A 16 -3.75 14.67 2.12
C ASN A 16 -5.23 15.07 2.05
N GLN A 17 -5.87 14.98 0.88
CA GLN A 17 -7.20 15.56 0.65
C GLN A 17 -8.35 14.53 0.67
N ASN A 18 -8.05 13.24 0.55
CA ASN A 18 -9.07 12.21 0.32
C ASN A 18 -9.23 11.23 1.49
N GLY A 19 -8.97 11.72 2.72
CA GLY A 19 -9.39 11.09 3.97
C GLY A 19 -8.46 10.02 4.52
N LEU A 20 -7.49 9.49 3.75
CA LEU A 20 -6.57 8.46 4.26
C LEU A 20 -5.70 9.00 5.40
N LYS A 21 -5.13 10.20 5.25
CA LYS A 21 -4.35 10.86 6.32
C LYS A 21 -5.17 11.04 7.60
N GLN A 22 -6.38 11.57 7.48
CA GLN A 22 -7.27 11.80 8.61
C GLN A 22 -7.63 10.49 9.32
N LYS A 23 -7.97 9.45 8.55
CA LYS A 23 -8.26 8.11 9.09
C LYS A 23 -7.07 7.52 9.86
N LEU A 24 -5.84 7.68 9.35
CA LEU A 24 -4.62 7.22 10.04
C LEU A 24 -4.41 7.93 11.38
N LEU A 25 -4.67 9.24 11.44
CA LEU A 25 -4.66 10.01 12.68
C LEU A 25 -5.70 9.50 13.67
N GLU A 26 -6.95 9.32 13.22
CA GLU A 26 -8.06 8.88 14.07
C GLU A 26 -7.84 7.51 14.69
N ILE A 27 -7.26 6.58 13.94
CA ILE A 27 -6.97 5.23 14.45
C ILE A 27 -5.63 5.14 15.18
N GLY A 28 -4.85 6.23 15.24
CA GLY A 28 -3.53 6.26 15.86
C GLY A 28 -2.51 5.31 15.22
N LYS A 29 -2.65 4.97 13.93
CA LYS A 29 -1.74 4.07 13.20
C LYS A 29 -0.93 4.82 12.16
N LYS A 30 0.25 4.29 11.84
CA LYS A 30 1.09 4.79 10.75
C LYS A 30 1.11 3.82 9.58
N ALA A 31 1.09 4.35 8.37
CA ALA A 31 1.41 3.59 7.17
C ALA A 31 2.92 3.53 6.96
N ILE A 32 3.42 2.49 6.27
CA ILE A 32 4.81 2.41 5.82
C ILE A 32 4.83 2.94 4.39
N GLY A 33 5.64 3.96 4.12
CA GLY A 33 5.67 4.65 2.84
C GLY A 33 7.07 4.82 2.27
N ASP A 34 7.12 5.17 0.99
CA ASP A 34 8.36 5.56 0.31
C ASP A 34 8.87 6.94 0.80
N GLN A 35 10.09 7.31 0.39
CA GLN A 35 10.69 8.61 0.71
C GLN A 35 9.94 9.80 0.07
N GLY A 36 9.11 9.55 -0.94
CA GLY A 36 8.23 10.56 -1.50
C GLY A 36 7.37 11.18 -0.42
N TYR A 37 6.88 10.41 0.57
CA TYR A 37 6.05 10.91 1.68
C TYR A 37 6.81 11.57 2.83
N ASN A 38 8.09 11.93 2.65
CA ASN A 38 8.82 12.74 3.63
C ASN A 38 8.07 14.07 3.89
N GLY A 39 7.71 14.33 5.16
CA GLY A 39 6.88 15.46 5.59
C GLY A 39 5.62 15.07 6.37
N ASP A 40 5.14 13.83 6.26
CA ASP A 40 3.93 13.34 6.92
C ASP A 40 4.23 12.36 8.08
N HIS A 41 5.30 12.62 8.85
CA HIS A 41 5.84 11.70 9.88
C HIS A 41 4.87 11.32 11.01
N GLY A 42 3.80 12.08 11.21
CA GLY A 42 2.72 11.76 12.16
C GLY A 42 1.91 10.53 11.74
N VAL A 43 1.82 10.26 10.44
CA VAL A 43 0.93 9.23 9.85
C VAL A 43 1.64 8.27 8.90
N ILE A 44 2.81 8.64 8.38
CA ILE A 44 3.61 7.78 7.50
C ILE A 44 5.01 7.61 8.11
N SER A 45 5.44 6.37 8.22
CA SER A 45 6.80 5.97 8.58
C SER A 45 7.57 5.66 7.30
N THR A 46 8.49 6.55 6.94
CA THR A 46 9.40 6.38 5.79
C THR A 46 10.76 5.86 6.27
N TYR A 47 11.59 5.39 5.33
CA TYR A 47 12.98 5.05 5.63
C TYR A 47 13.75 6.28 6.11
N ASN A 48 14.43 6.19 7.25
CA ASN A 48 15.27 7.26 7.77
C ASN A 48 16.59 6.72 8.36
N ALA A 49 17.56 7.63 8.56
CA ALA A 49 18.90 7.26 9.04
C ALA A 49 18.91 6.73 10.47
N HIS A 50 17.94 7.14 11.30
CA HIS A 50 17.81 6.76 12.70
C HIS A 50 17.14 5.40 12.90
N ASP A 51 16.62 4.78 11.85
CA ASP A 51 16.06 3.43 11.95
C ASP A 51 17.17 2.44 12.34
N SER A 52 16.90 1.63 13.36
CA SER A 52 17.74 0.48 13.69
C SER A 52 17.77 -0.54 12.55
N PHE A 53 18.68 -1.50 12.63
CA PHE A 53 18.75 -2.57 11.64
C PHE A 53 17.43 -3.35 11.54
N GLY A 54 16.82 -3.68 12.68
CA GLY A 54 15.54 -4.38 12.75
C GLY A 54 14.42 -3.61 12.06
N VAL A 55 14.28 -2.32 12.38
CA VAL A 55 13.27 -1.44 11.76
C VAL A 55 13.49 -1.29 10.26
N LYS A 56 14.75 -1.13 9.80
CA LYS A 56 15.08 -1.06 8.37
C LYS A 56 14.65 -2.33 7.62
N LYS A 57 14.95 -3.50 8.20
CA LYS A 57 14.57 -4.80 7.62
C LYS A 57 13.06 -4.98 7.57
N PHE A 58 12.36 -4.63 8.64
CA PHE A 58 10.89 -4.66 8.69
C PHE A 58 10.26 -3.78 7.61
N LYS A 59 10.64 -2.49 7.54
CA LYS A 59 10.14 -1.56 6.52
C LYS A 59 10.44 -2.05 5.10
N SER A 60 11.65 -2.55 4.86
CA SER A 60 12.03 -3.11 3.54
C SER A 60 11.15 -4.28 3.13
N ARG A 61 10.88 -5.22 4.05
CA ARG A 61 9.99 -6.36 3.80
C ARG A 61 8.55 -5.88 3.54
N ALA A 62 8.04 -4.97 4.35
CA ALA A 62 6.69 -4.43 4.15
C ALA A 62 6.52 -3.79 2.76
N LEU A 63 7.48 -2.96 2.34
CA LEU A 63 7.46 -2.32 1.01
C LEU A 63 7.51 -3.34 -0.12
N LYS A 64 8.46 -4.28 -0.08
CA LYS A 64 8.57 -5.34 -1.11
C LYS A 64 7.32 -6.22 -1.18
N ARG A 65 6.69 -6.52 -0.04
CA ARG A 65 5.46 -7.32 0.01
C ARG A 65 4.32 -6.57 -0.69
N HIS A 66 4.21 -5.28 -0.43
CA HIS A 66 3.25 -4.41 -1.10
C HIS A 66 3.51 -4.27 -2.61
N GLU A 67 4.76 -4.12 -3.03
CA GLU A 67 5.14 -4.13 -4.45
C GLU A 67 4.78 -5.46 -5.14
N THR A 68 5.02 -6.59 -4.47
CA THR A 68 4.68 -7.92 -5.00
C THR A 68 3.16 -8.05 -5.17
N PHE A 69 2.37 -7.61 -4.18
CA PHE A 69 0.91 -7.58 -4.28
C PHE A 69 0.43 -6.71 -5.44
N ASN A 70 1.01 -5.51 -5.61
CA ASN A 70 0.70 -4.65 -6.77
C ASN A 70 1.07 -5.30 -8.11
N GLY A 71 2.13 -6.11 -8.14
CA GLY A 71 2.46 -6.93 -9.31
C GLY A 71 1.40 -7.99 -9.60
N MET A 72 0.83 -8.62 -8.57
CA MET A 72 -0.26 -9.60 -8.72
C MET A 72 -1.52 -8.95 -9.30
N THR A 73 -1.92 -7.77 -8.81
CA THR A 73 -3.12 -7.10 -9.32
C THR A 73 -2.99 -6.69 -10.79
N LYS A 74 -1.78 -6.32 -11.23
CA LYS A 74 -1.47 -6.01 -12.64
C LYS A 74 -1.52 -7.23 -13.57
N ARG A 75 -1.56 -8.47 -13.07
CA ARG A 75 -1.76 -9.66 -13.94
C ARG A 75 -3.16 -9.72 -14.54
N PHE A 76 -4.11 -9.01 -13.94
CA PHE A 76 -5.48 -8.95 -14.42
C PHE A 76 -5.57 -7.91 -15.53
N GLY A 77 -5.92 -8.32 -16.75
CA GLY A 77 -5.97 -7.41 -17.90
C GLY A 77 -6.94 -6.23 -17.74
N CYS A 78 -7.93 -6.34 -16.83
CA CYS A 78 -8.82 -5.24 -16.46
C CYS A 78 -8.12 -4.12 -15.67
N LEU A 79 -6.95 -4.38 -15.07
CA LEU A 79 -6.13 -3.42 -14.32
C LEU A 79 -4.79 -3.10 -15.01
N ASP A 80 -4.32 -3.95 -15.92
CA ASP A 80 -3.08 -3.72 -16.67
C ASP A 80 -3.25 -2.65 -17.76
N GLY A 81 -4.39 -2.69 -18.47
CA GLY A 81 -4.69 -1.82 -19.60
C GLY A 81 -5.62 -0.65 -19.26
N ARG A 82 -5.94 0.15 -20.30
CA ARG A 82 -6.96 1.20 -20.18
C ARG A 82 -8.33 0.58 -19.87
N PHE A 83 -8.88 0.91 -18.71
CA PHE A 83 -10.23 0.47 -18.31
C PHE A 83 -11.31 1.07 -19.23
N ARG A 84 -12.19 0.23 -19.79
CA ARG A 84 -13.19 0.63 -20.80
C ARG A 84 -14.64 0.69 -20.31
N HIS A 85 -14.92 0.27 -19.07
CA HIS A 85 -16.29 0.08 -18.56
C HIS A 85 -16.83 1.27 -17.73
N GLY A 86 -16.23 2.45 -17.86
CA GLY A 86 -16.59 3.66 -17.12
C GLY A 86 -15.94 3.76 -15.73
N SER A 87 -15.52 4.95 -15.33
CA SER A 87 -14.77 5.14 -14.07
C SER A 87 -15.55 4.74 -12.82
N GLN A 88 -16.88 4.78 -12.87
CA GLN A 88 -17.74 4.39 -11.74
C GLN A 88 -17.57 2.91 -11.36
N LYS A 89 -17.29 2.05 -12.34
CA LYS A 89 -17.11 0.60 -12.12
C LYS A 89 -15.68 0.22 -11.74
N PHE A 90 -14.73 1.15 -11.86
CA PHE A 90 -13.32 0.85 -11.64
C PHE A 90 -13.04 0.45 -10.18
N ALA A 91 -13.62 1.16 -9.21
CA ALA A 91 -13.44 0.84 -7.80
C ALA A 91 -13.91 -0.59 -7.47
N THR A 92 -15.12 -0.96 -7.92
CA THR A 92 -15.65 -2.32 -7.73
C THR A 92 -14.77 -3.37 -8.41
N CYS A 93 -14.30 -3.12 -9.63
CA CYS A 93 -13.42 -4.04 -10.34
C CYS A 93 -12.07 -4.20 -9.62
N PHE A 94 -11.50 -3.09 -9.13
CA PHE A 94 -10.23 -3.09 -8.41
C PHE A 94 -10.36 -3.86 -7.08
N GLU A 95 -11.44 -3.63 -6.33
CA GLU A 95 -11.71 -4.36 -5.08
C GLU A 95 -11.90 -5.86 -5.33
N ALA A 96 -12.64 -6.25 -6.38
CA ALA A 96 -12.80 -7.65 -6.74
C ALA A 96 -11.44 -8.34 -7.04
N VAL A 97 -10.56 -7.67 -7.80
CA VAL A 97 -9.21 -8.20 -8.07
C VAL A 97 -8.38 -8.30 -6.79
N CYS A 98 -8.44 -7.30 -5.89
CA CYS A 98 -7.73 -7.38 -4.62
C CYS A 98 -8.19 -8.56 -3.76
N VAL A 99 -9.50 -8.85 -3.71
CA VAL A 99 -10.04 -10.02 -3.00
C VAL A 99 -9.52 -11.32 -3.62
N LEU A 100 -9.51 -11.44 -4.95
CA LEU A 100 -8.93 -12.61 -5.63
C LEU A 100 -7.44 -12.79 -5.31
N CYS A 101 -6.66 -11.71 -5.35
CA CYS A 101 -5.24 -11.76 -4.97
C CYS A 101 -5.04 -12.16 -3.50
N GLN A 102 -5.91 -11.72 -2.58
CA GLN A 102 -5.85 -12.13 -1.17
C GLN A 102 -6.07 -13.63 -1.03
N TYR A 103 -7.10 -14.19 -1.68
CA TYR A 103 -7.33 -15.64 -1.69
C TYR A 103 -6.15 -16.41 -2.28
N GLN A 104 -5.57 -15.94 -3.38
CA GLN A 104 -4.37 -16.55 -3.96
C GLN A 104 -3.19 -16.56 -2.97
N ILE A 105 -3.00 -15.47 -2.22
CA ILE A 105 -1.95 -15.39 -1.19
C ILE A 105 -2.20 -16.38 -0.05
N GLU A 106 -3.45 -16.57 0.34
CA GLU A 106 -3.79 -17.46 1.46
C GLU A 106 -3.69 -18.94 1.10
N GLN A 107 -3.94 -19.31 -0.17
CA GLN A 107 -4.09 -20.71 -0.57
C GLN A 107 -3.02 -21.23 -1.53
N GLU A 108 -2.54 -20.41 -2.47
CA GLU A 108 -1.75 -20.89 -3.61
C GLU A 108 -0.32 -20.35 -3.62
N LEU A 109 -0.16 -19.05 -3.34
CA LEU A 109 1.06 -18.28 -3.56
C LEU A 109 1.33 -17.33 -2.38
N PRO A 110 1.64 -17.85 -1.18
CA PRO A 110 1.90 -17.01 -0.01
C PRO A 110 3.06 -16.05 -0.25
N LEU A 111 2.84 -14.78 0.09
CA LEU A 111 3.89 -13.78 0.11
C LEU A 111 4.76 -13.97 1.35
N PHE A 112 6.04 -13.61 1.24
CA PHE A 112 6.96 -13.63 2.37
C PHE A 112 6.47 -12.77 3.54
N ASP A 113 6.80 -13.19 4.76
CA ASP A 113 6.30 -12.55 5.97
C ASP A 113 6.88 -11.17 6.22
N VAL A 114 6.19 -10.38 7.02
CA VAL A 114 6.70 -9.11 7.56
C VAL A 114 6.84 -9.33 9.06
N LEU A 115 8.04 -9.75 9.47
CA LEU A 115 8.31 -10.20 10.84
C LEU A 115 8.50 -9.01 11.77
N ILE A 116 7.68 -8.93 12.82
CA ILE A 116 7.79 -7.91 13.89
C ILE A 116 8.89 -8.27 14.88
N GLU A 117 9.15 -9.56 15.10
CA GLU A 117 10.19 -10.08 16.00
C GLU A 117 11.57 -9.52 15.65
N ALA A 118 11.85 -9.31 14.36
CA ALA A 118 13.09 -8.70 13.88
C ALA A 118 13.30 -7.25 14.37
N ILE A 119 12.27 -6.59 14.91
CA ILE A 119 12.34 -5.27 15.55
C ILE A 119 12.59 -5.39 17.06
N MET A 120 12.24 -6.53 17.67
CA MET A 120 12.29 -6.75 19.12
C MET A 120 13.63 -7.35 19.59
N ASP A 121 14.41 -7.95 18.69
CA ASP A 121 15.73 -8.54 18.98
C ASP A 121 16.87 -7.50 19.06
N GLU A 122 16.60 -6.29 19.56
CA GLU A 122 17.63 -5.26 19.82
C GLU A 122 18.38 -5.47 21.15
#